data_AF-A0A9E2B9R1-F1
#
_entry.id   AF-A0A9E2B9R1-F1
#
_cell.length_a   1.000
_cell.length_b   1.000
_cell.length_c   1.000
_cell.angle_alpha   90.00
_cell.angle_beta   90.00
_cell.angle_gamma   90.00
#
_symmetry.space_group_name_H-M   'P 1'
#
loop_
_entity.id
_entity.type
_entity.pdbx_description
1 polymer ?
#
loop_
_entity_poly.entity_id
_entity_poly.type
_entity_poly.pdbx_seq_one_letter_code
_entity_poly.pdbx_strand_id
1 'polypeptide(L)'
;MIHGAPKFAHSQRGVALITAILMVAIATALAAKMVWDNQLSMRRTQSNINMETAKEIALSAETAAIAVLKNLGGDVGHSKPELNEFNTQFFGVVTVDEPDSDEPIEIGQFYGIAVPANSRININDLVANSVENAAARQQFERLFAQLSSDADIPTELLDSIIDWIDPDINPYNAGAEDDAYTTLARRIAPRMIFLSTSASCGPSAE
;
A
#
# COMPACT_ATOMS: atom_id res chain seq x y z
N MET A 1 27.45 6.46 -91.51
CA MET A 1 28.03 7.28 -90.42
C MET A 1 26.95 7.44 -89.35
N ILE A 2 27.25 7.11 -88.08
CA ILE A 2 26.62 7.59 -86.80
C ILE A 2 25.07 7.70 -86.79
N HIS A 3 24.32 6.72 -86.26
CA HIS A 3 23.89 6.57 -84.83
C HIS A 3 22.89 7.62 -84.31
N GLY A 4 21.72 7.18 -83.78
CA GLY A 4 20.72 8.10 -83.20
C GLY A 4 19.36 7.54 -82.75
N ALA A 5 19.33 6.48 -81.94
CA ALA A 5 18.25 6.25 -80.94
C ALA A 5 18.84 6.67 -79.56
N PRO A 6 18.08 7.01 -78.47
CA PRO A 6 16.73 6.58 -78.08
C PRO A 6 15.79 7.81 -77.88
N LYS A 7 14.68 7.90 -77.10
CA LYS A 7 14.12 7.15 -75.94
C LYS A 7 12.58 7.19 -75.92
N PHE A 8 11.96 6.20 -75.28
CA PHE A 8 10.54 6.23 -74.90
C PHE A 8 10.33 7.09 -73.63
N ALA A 9 9.43 8.07 -73.69
CA ALA A 9 9.14 9.00 -72.58
C ALA A 9 7.74 8.79 -71.96
N HIS A 10 7.28 7.54 -71.84
CA HIS A 10 5.98 7.20 -71.24
C HIS A 10 6.07 5.99 -70.28
N SER A 11 6.63 6.22 -69.09
CA SER A 11 6.55 5.29 -67.94
C SER A 11 6.63 5.97 -66.56
N GLN A 12 7.16 7.20 -66.50
CA GLN A 12 7.44 7.91 -65.24
C GLN A 12 6.19 8.36 -64.45
N ARG A 13 5.05 8.64 -65.12
CA ARG A 13 3.84 9.16 -64.48
C ARG A 13 3.18 8.18 -63.49
N GLY A 14 3.17 6.88 -63.80
CA GLY A 14 2.60 5.85 -62.91
C GLY A 14 3.46 5.65 -61.66
N VAL A 15 4.77 5.56 -61.85
CA VAL A 15 5.74 5.39 -60.75
C VAL A 15 5.69 6.58 -59.79
N ALA A 16 5.69 7.82 -60.31
CA ALA A 16 5.62 9.03 -59.50
C ALA A 16 4.37 9.08 -58.60
N LEU A 17 3.21 8.68 -59.12
CA LEU A 17 1.95 8.64 -58.36
C LEU A 17 1.99 7.58 -57.25
N ILE A 18 2.52 6.38 -57.54
CA ILE A 18 2.70 5.32 -56.53
C ILE A 18 3.66 5.79 -55.43
N THR A 19 4.79 6.42 -55.77
CA THR A 19 5.72 6.95 -54.77
C THR A 19 5.13 8.07 -53.94
N ALA A 20 4.31 8.96 -54.53
CA ALA A 20 3.64 10.02 -53.78
C ALA A 20 2.60 9.47 -52.80
N ILE A 21 1.77 8.51 -53.23
CA ILE A 21 0.80 7.84 -52.36
C ILE A 21 1.52 7.06 -51.24
N LEU A 22 2.63 6.38 -51.55
CA LEU A 22 3.44 5.67 -50.55
C LEU A 22 4.05 6.63 -49.53
N MET A 23 4.60 7.77 -49.96
CA MET A 23 5.12 8.81 -49.05
C MET A 23 4.03 9.36 -48.14
N VAL A 24 2.85 9.68 -48.69
CA VAL A 24 1.70 10.16 -47.90
C VAL A 24 1.22 9.10 -46.92
N ALA A 25 1.09 7.84 -47.35
CA ALA A 25 0.67 6.74 -46.48
C ALA A 25 1.66 6.51 -45.31
N ILE A 26 2.97 6.55 -45.58
CA ILE A 26 4.01 6.45 -44.54
C ILE A 26 3.95 7.66 -43.60
N ALA A 27 3.80 8.88 -44.13
CA ALA A 27 3.70 10.09 -43.32
C ALA A 27 2.45 10.08 -42.41
N THR A 28 1.29 9.67 -42.93
CA THR A 28 0.05 9.52 -42.16
C THR A 28 0.17 8.41 -41.11
N ALA A 29 0.78 7.26 -41.43
CA ALA A 29 0.99 6.18 -40.48
C ALA A 29 1.94 6.61 -39.33
N LEU A 30 3.03 7.34 -39.65
CA LEU A 30 3.95 7.87 -38.65
C LEU A 30 3.27 8.92 -37.76
N ALA A 31 2.49 9.83 -38.34
CA ALA A 31 1.72 10.83 -37.59
C ALA A 31 0.69 10.18 -36.65
N ALA A 32 -0.05 9.17 -37.12
CA ALA A 32 -0.99 8.42 -36.28
C ALA A 32 -0.29 7.71 -35.11
N LYS A 33 0.88 7.10 -35.35
CA LYS A 33 1.70 6.46 -34.32
C LYS A 33 2.22 7.46 -33.29
N MET A 34 2.68 8.64 -33.70
CA MET A 34 3.09 9.72 -32.81
C MET A 34 1.93 10.23 -31.93
N VAL A 35 0.73 10.41 -32.50
CA VAL A 35 -0.47 10.80 -31.74
C VAL A 35 -0.83 9.75 -30.70
N TRP A 36 -0.77 8.46 -31.05
CA TRP A 36 -1.04 7.36 -30.14
C TRP A 36 -0.04 7.29 -28.97
N ASP A 37 1.26 7.37 -29.26
CA ASP A 37 2.32 7.39 -28.23
C ASP A 37 2.17 8.59 -27.29
N ASN A 38 1.85 9.77 -27.82
CA ASN A 38 1.60 10.97 -27.03
C ASN A 38 0.39 10.79 -26.10
N GLN A 39 -0.74 10.26 -26.60
CA GLN A 39 -1.91 9.99 -25.77
C GLN A 39 -1.62 8.96 -24.67
N LEU A 40 -0.84 7.92 -24.97
CA LEU A 40 -0.42 6.92 -23.97
C LEU A 40 0.51 7.53 -22.92
N SER A 41 1.43 8.41 -23.34
CA SER A 41 2.32 9.16 -22.44
C SER A 41 1.53 10.06 -21.50
N MET A 42 0.61 10.87 -22.04
CA MET A 42 -0.27 11.74 -21.24
C MET A 42 -1.11 10.96 -20.22
N ARG A 43 -1.67 9.81 -20.59
CA ARG A 43 -2.41 8.93 -19.66
C ARG A 43 -1.54 8.43 -18.51
N ARG A 44 -0.29 8.05 -18.80
CA ARG A 44 0.68 7.61 -17.77
C ARG A 44 1.06 8.76 -16.84
N THR A 45 1.37 9.92 -17.40
CA THR A 45 1.68 11.13 -16.61
C THR A 45 0.51 11.52 -15.71
N GLN A 46 -0.72 11.53 -16.22
CA GLN A 46 -1.90 11.82 -15.38
C GLN A 46 -2.08 10.78 -14.27
N SER A 47 -1.89 9.49 -14.56
CA SER A 47 -1.97 8.43 -13.54
C SER A 47 -0.93 8.60 -12.44
N ASN A 48 0.29 9.04 -12.79
CA ASN A 48 1.36 9.29 -11.82
C ASN A 48 1.06 10.54 -10.98
N ILE A 49 0.59 11.63 -11.60
CA ILE A 49 0.16 12.85 -10.88
C ILE A 49 -0.95 12.50 -9.89
N ASN A 50 -1.99 11.80 -10.33
CA ASN A 50 -3.10 11.40 -9.46
C ASN A 50 -2.64 10.54 -8.27
N MET A 51 -1.66 9.65 -8.48
CA MET A 51 -1.09 8.84 -7.40
C MET A 51 -0.31 9.69 -6.39
N GLU A 52 0.48 10.65 -6.85
CA GLU A 52 1.24 11.54 -5.96
C GLU A 52 0.29 12.48 -5.19
N THR A 53 -0.73 13.04 -5.84
CA THR A 53 -1.78 13.83 -5.18
C THR A 53 -2.51 13.00 -4.11
N ALA A 54 -2.85 11.74 -4.41
CA ALA A 54 -3.48 10.86 -3.42
C ALA A 54 -2.57 10.55 -2.22
N LYS A 55 -1.26 10.41 -2.45
CA LYS A 55 -0.24 10.24 -1.40
C LYS A 55 -0.11 11.49 -0.52
N GLU A 56 -0.05 12.69 -1.12
CA GLU A 56 0.01 13.94 -0.35
C GLU A 56 -1.28 14.18 0.46
N ILE A 57 -2.44 13.79 -0.06
CA ILE A 57 -3.71 13.79 0.70
C ILE A 57 -3.64 12.81 1.88
N ALA A 58 -3.05 11.63 1.71
CA ALA A 58 -2.87 10.66 2.80
C ALA A 58 -1.91 11.17 3.89
N LEU A 59 -0.77 11.76 3.52
CA LEU A 59 0.19 12.39 4.46
C LEU A 59 -0.43 13.58 5.20
N SER A 60 -1.28 14.35 4.52
CA SER A 60 -2.07 15.42 5.14
C SER A 60 -3.07 14.86 6.16
N ALA A 61 -3.71 13.73 5.86
CA ALA A 61 -4.61 13.03 6.78
C ALA A 61 -3.87 12.47 8.01
N GLU A 62 -2.66 11.92 7.85
CA GLU A 62 -1.81 11.49 8.97
C GLU A 62 -1.42 12.67 9.87
N THR A 63 -1.03 13.81 9.26
CA THR A 63 -0.69 15.03 9.99
C THR A 63 -1.90 15.56 10.78
N ALA A 64 -3.09 15.54 10.18
CA ALA A 64 -4.34 15.88 10.85
C ALA A 64 -4.69 14.90 11.98
N ALA A 65 -4.48 13.59 11.79
CA ALA A 65 -4.66 12.58 12.84
C ALA A 65 -3.76 12.87 14.05
N ILE A 66 -2.49 13.21 13.83
CA ILE A 66 -1.55 13.59 14.89
C ILE A 66 -2.03 14.85 15.63
N ALA A 67 -2.54 15.86 14.92
CA ALA A 67 -3.08 17.07 15.55
C ALA A 67 -4.33 16.77 16.40
N VAL A 68 -5.26 15.95 15.90
CA VAL A 68 -6.45 15.49 16.62
C VAL A 68 -6.05 14.71 17.88
N LEU A 69 -5.13 13.75 17.76
CA LEU A 69 -4.64 12.95 18.89
C LEU A 69 -3.91 13.81 19.95
N LYS A 70 -3.13 14.82 19.52
CA LYS A 70 -2.51 15.79 20.44
C LYS A 70 -3.54 16.65 21.18
N ASN A 71 -4.62 17.05 20.51
CA ASN A 71 -5.71 17.79 21.14
C ASN A 71 -6.51 16.93 22.13
N LEU A 72 -6.68 15.63 21.85
CA LEU A 72 -7.28 14.67 22.79
C LEU A 72 -6.38 14.37 24.00
N GLY A 73 -5.06 14.25 23.79
CA GLY A 73 -4.06 14.15 24.86
C GLY A 73 -3.73 15.49 25.54
N GLY A 74 -4.40 16.57 25.13
CA GLY A 74 -4.14 17.96 25.50
C GLY A 74 -4.65 18.36 26.88
N ASP A 75 -4.33 17.57 27.91
CA ASP A 75 -4.22 18.03 29.30
C ASP A 75 -3.44 17.00 30.13
N VAL A 76 -2.11 17.17 30.21
CA VAL A 76 -1.22 16.36 31.06
C VAL A 76 -1.41 16.77 32.53
N GLY A 77 -2.58 16.46 33.07
CA GLY A 77 -3.00 16.88 34.42
C GLY A 77 -4.48 16.68 34.73
N HIS A 78 -5.36 16.56 33.70
CA HIS A 78 -6.79 16.38 33.92
C HIS A 78 -7.35 15.20 33.13
N SER A 79 -7.68 14.14 33.86
CA SER A 79 -8.50 13.03 33.38
C SER A 79 -9.89 13.54 32.95
N LYS A 80 -10.05 13.89 31.66
CA LYS A 80 -11.38 14.03 31.07
C LYS A 80 -11.97 12.62 30.90
N PRO A 81 -13.09 12.28 31.57
CA PRO A 81 -13.63 10.92 31.61
C PRO A 81 -14.35 10.48 30.32
N GLU A 82 -14.18 11.23 29.23
CA GLU A 82 -14.91 11.07 27.95
C GLU A 82 -14.04 10.50 26.83
N LEU A 83 -12.84 9.96 27.14
CA LEU A 83 -12.05 9.13 26.21
C LEU A 83 -12.68 7.74 25.94
N ASN A 84 -14.02 7.65 26.02
CA ASN A 84 -14.84 6.49 25.72
C ASN A 84 -15.42 6.55 24.29
N GLU A 85 -15.26 7.65 23.56
CA GLU A 85 -15.50 7.67 22.11
C GLU A 85 -14.36 6.96 21.38
N PHE A 86 -14.37 5.63 21.47
CA PHE A 86 -13.67 4.74 20.54
C PHE A 86 -14.01 5.18 19.11
N ASN A 87 -12.98 5.44 18.30
CA ASN A 87 -13.06 5.90 16.90
C ASN A 87 -13.26 7.42 16.75
N THR A 88 -12.23 8.22 17.02
CA THR A 88 -12.27 9.66 16.71
C THR A 88 -12.26 9.87 15.20
N GLN A 89 -13.36 10.40 14.68
CA GLN A 89 -13.48 10.73 13.26
C GLN A 89 -12.89 12.11 12.99
N PHE A 90 -12.24 12.27 11.84
CA PHE A 90 -11.70 13.56 11.41
C PHE A 90 -11.84 13.71 9.89
N PHE A 91 -11.96 14.96 9.45
CA PHE A 91 -12.09 15.36 8.05
C PHE A 91 -11.26 16.62 7.83
N GLY A 92 -10.74 16.79 6.62
CA GLY A 92 -10.07 18.02 6.23
C GLY A 92 -9.96 18.16 4.72
N VAL A 93 -9.73 19.40 4.30
CA VAL A 93 -9.44 19.80 2.93
C VAL A 93 -7.93 20.02 2.83
N VAL A 94 -7.33 19.57 1.74
CA VAL A 94 -5.91 19.76 1.45
C VAL A 94 -5.79 20.85 0.40
N THR A 95 -5.11 21.94 0.75
CA THR A 95 -4.89 23.09 -0.11
C THR A 95 -3.41 23.29 -0.40
N VAL A 96 -3.09 23.82 -1.57
CA VAL A 96 -1.74 24.25 -1.96
C VAL A 96 -1.75 25.74 -2.27
N ASP A 97 -0.77 26.47 -1.73
CA ASP A 97 -0.57 27.88 -2.05
C ASP A 97 0.09 27.99 -3.45
N GLU A 98 -0.60 28.61 -4.41
CA GLU A 98 -0.04 28.90 -5.74
C GLU A 98 0.44 30.37 -5.79
N PRO A 99 1.64 30.69 -6.29
CA PRO A 99 2.22 32.03 -6.19
C PRO A 99 1.42 33.18 -6.80
N ASP A 100 0.55 32.88 -7.78
CA ASP A 100 -0.26 33.85 -8.52
C ASP A 100 -1.77 33.78 -8.17
N SER A 101 -2.13 33.10 -7.06
CA SER A 101 -3.52 32.98 -6.59
C SER A 101 -3.76 33.74 -5.28
N ASP A 102 -4.85 34.50 -5.20
CA ASP A 102 -5.29 35.18 -3.96
C ASP A 102 -5.87 34.19 -2.92
N GLU A 103 -6.28 32.99 -3.35
CA GLU A 103 -6.81 31.92 -2.48
C GLU A 103 -6.07 30.59 -2.70
N PRO A 104 -5.79 29.78 -1.64
CA PRO A 104 -5.19 28.46 -1.79
C PRO A 104 -6.07 27.50 -2.61
N ILE A 105 -5.46 26.68 -3.46
CA ILE A 105 -6.19 25.75 -4.34
C ILE A 105 -6.43 24.44 -3.60
N GLU A 106 -7.70 24.04 -3.48
CA GLU A 106 -8.08 22.70 -3.02
C GLU A 106 -7.61 21.62 -4.02
N ILE A 107 -6.70 20.74 -3.56
CA ILE A 107 -6.21 19.59 -4.33
C ILE A 107 -6.92 18.28 -3.94
N GLY A 108 -7.67 18.28 -2.85
CA GLY A 108 -8.53 17.16 -2.45
C GLY A 108 -8.95 17.22 -0.98
N GLN A 109 -9.60 16.14 -0.53
CA GLN A 109 -10.16 16.02 0.82
C GLN A 109 -9.81 14.67 1.41
N PHE A 110 -9.73 14.58 2.73
CA PHE A 110 -9.57 13.33 3.46
C PHE A 110 -10.65 13.15 4.53
N TYR A 111 -10.98 11.89 4.78
CA TYR A 111 -11.73 11.44 5.94
C TYR A 111 -10.96 10.31 6.60
N GLY A 112 -10.86 10.32 7.92
CA GLY A 112 -10.13 9.33 8.68
C GLY A 112 -10.78 9.02 10.02
N ILE A 113 -10.38 7.87 10.59
CA ILE A 113 -10.85 7.38 11.87
C ILE A 113 -9.63 6.94 12.68
N ALA A 114 -9.35 7.61 13.80
CA ALA A 114 -8.31 7.22 14.73
C ALA A 114 -8.86 6.17 15.70
N VAL A 115 -8.30 4.96 15.66
CA VAL A 115 -8.67 3.83 16.54
C VAL A 115 -7.51 3.56 17.51
N PRO A 116 -7.73 3.46 18.83
CA PRO A 116 -6.65 3.14 19.77
C PRO A 116 -6.03 1.78 19.46
N ALA A 117 -4.70 1.67 19.35
CA ALA A 117 -4.03 0.39 19.06
C ALA A 117 -4.27 -0.65 20.17
N ASN A 118 -4.39 -0.18 21.42
CA ASN A 118 -4.74 -0.98 22.61
C ASN A 118 -6.24 -1.33 22.72
N SER A 119 -7.07 -1.02 21.72
CA SER A 119 -8.46 -1.52 21.62
C SER A 119 -8.54 -3.00 21.26
N ARG A 120 -7.40 -3.63 20.94
CA ARG A 120 -7.28 -5.03 20.53
C ARG A 120 -6.26 -5.72 21.45
N ILE A 121 -6.41 -7.03 21.62
CA ILE A 121 -5.43 -7.84 22.33
C ILE A 121 -4.11 -7.86 21.53
N ASN A 122 -2.98 -7.62 22.18
CA ASN A 122 -1.68 -7.62 21.53
C ASN A 122 -1.15 -9.06 21.46
N ILE A 123 -1.06 -9.62 20.26
CA ILE A 123 -0.56 -10.99 20.02
C ILE A 123 0.89 -11.14 20.50
N ASN A 124 1.69 -10.06 20.43
CA ASN A 124 3.06 -10.05 20.92
C ASN A 124 3.17 -10.19 22.45
N ASP A 125 2.09 -10.04 23.23
CA ASP A 125 2.11 -10.24 24.69
C ASP A 125 2.22 -11.73 25.07
N LEU A 126 2.00 -12.67 24.13
CA LEU A 126 2.12 -14.12 24.33
C LEU A 126 3.54 -14.58 24.66
N VAL A 127 4.57 -13.79 24.30
CA VAL A 127 5.97 -14.06 24.61
C VAL A 127 6.56 -12.86 25.36
N ALA A 128 7.11 -13.09 26.55
CA ALA A 128 7.72 -12.07 27.37
C ALA A 128 9.12 -12.51 27.82
N ASN A 129 10.14 -11.69 27.57
CA ASN A 129 11.55 -12.02 27.83
C ASN A 129 12.01 -13.32 27.12
N SER A 130 11.57 -13.54 25.87
CA SER A 130 11.90 -14.72 25.06
C SER A 130 11.36 -16.06 25.59
N VAL A 131 10.30 -16.04 26.40
CA VAL A 131 9.63 -17.24 26.92
C VAL A 131 8.11 -17.01 26.89
N GLU A 132 7.31 -18.08 26.82
CA GLU A 132 5.85 -18.00 26.97
C GLU A 132 5.43 -17.15 28.18
N ASN A 133 4.48 -16.24 27.93
CA ASN A 133 3.74 -15.53 28.96
C ASN A 133 2.41 -16.26 29.26
N ALA A 134 2.45 -17.20 30.20
CA ALA A 134 1.28 -18.00 30.59
C ALA A 134 0.07 -17.15 31.04
N ALA A 135 0.30 -15.95 31.59
CA ALA A 135 -0.77 -15.03 31.96
C ALA A 135 -1.44 -14.37 30.76
N ALA A 136 -0.70 -14.13 29.66
CA ALA A 136 -1.28 -13.74 28.38
C ALA A 136 -2.00 -14.92 27.71
N ARG A 137 -1.38 -16.12 27.67
CA ARG A 137 -2.03 -17.32 27.11
C ARG A 137 -3.43 -17.54 27.71
N GLN A 138 -3.57 -17.51 29.03
CA GLN A 138 -4.86 -17.64 29.71
C GLN A 138 -5.88 -16.53 29.36
N GLN A 139 -5.43 -15.33 28.98
CA GLN A 139 -6.31 -14.25 28.51
C GLN A 139 -6.79 -14.51 27.07
N PHE A 140 -5.89 -14.96 26.19
CA PHE A 140 -6.25 -15.40 24.84
C PHE A 140 -7.22 -16.59 24.87
N GLU A 141 -6.95 -17.60 25.70
CA GLU A 141 -7.82 -18.75 25.90
C GLU A 141 -9.22 -18.34 26.34
N ARG A 142 -9.32 -17.47 27.35
CA ARG A 142 -10.62 -16.95 27.81
C ARG A 142 -11.33 -16.09 26.77
N LEU A 143 -10.60 -15.34 25.95
CA LEU A 143 -11.17 -14.49 24.91
C LEU A 143 -11.78 -15.34 23.78
N PHE A 144 -11.02 -16.28 23.23
CA PHE A 144 -11.54 -17.14 22.16
C PHE A 144 -12.68 -18.04 22.65
N ALA A 145 -12.63 -18.55 23.88
CA ALA A 145 -13.75 -19.30 24.49
C ALA A 145 -15.04 -18.47 24.68
N GLN A 146 -14.97 -17.14 24.59
CA GLN A 146 -16.13 -16.24 24.57
C GLN A 146 -16.57 -15.83 23.15
N LEU A 147 -15.64 -15.81 22.18
CA LEU A 147 -15.92 -15.40 20.80
C LEU A 147 -16.35 -16.56 19.90
N SER A 148 -15.87 -17.77 20.16
CA SER A 148 -16.15 -18.98 19.39
C SER A 148 -17.23 -19.80 20.08
N SER A 149 -18.33 -20.06 19.38
CA SER A 149 -19.35 -21.03 19.79
C SER A 149 -18.88 -22.48 19.67
N ASP A 150 -17.89 -22.73 18.82
CA ASP A 150 -17.13 -23.97 18.79
C ASP A 150 -16.03 -23.87 19.85
N ALA A 151 -16.06 -24.75 20.85
CA ALA A 151 -15.30 -24.61 22.09
C ALA A 151 -13.78 -24.84 21.95
N ASP A 152 -13.32 -25.32 20.80
CA ASP A 152 -11.92 -25.60 20.53
C ASP A 152 -11.27 -24.42 19.82
N ILE A 153 -10.63 -23.57 20.62
CA ILE A 153 -9.39 -22.93 20.17
C ILE A 153 -8.44 -24.08 19.84
N PRO A 154 -7.86 -24.16 18.64
CA PRO A 154 -6.76 -25.08 18.44
C PRO A 154 -5.66 -24.63 19.41
N THR A 155 -5.31 -25.46 20.39
CA THR A 155 -4.11 -25.22 21.21
C THR A 155 -2.88 -25.08 20.31
N GLU A 156 -2.91 -25.81 19.19
CA GLU A 156 -2.07 -25.67 18.00
C GLU A 156 -1.90 -24.23 17.51
N LEU A 157 -2.95 -23.39 17.51
CA LEU A 157 -2.86 -22.00 17.08
C LEU A 157 -2.08 -21.14 18.08
N LEU A 158 -2.28 -21.34 19.38
CA LEU A 158 -1.55 -20.57 20.40
C LEU A 158 -0.10 -21.02 20.51
N ASP A 159 0.16 -22.33 20.42
CA ASP A 159 1.51 -22.89 20.36
C ASP A 159 2.24 -22.38 19.10
N SER A 160 1.65 -22.52 17.90
CA SER A 160 2.26 -22.03 16.65
C SER A 160 2.49 -20.51 16.61
N ILE A 161 1.68 -19.71 17.34
CA ILE A 161 1.92 -18.26 17.47
C ILE A 161 3.08 -17.97 18.44
N ILE A 162 3.28 -18.79 19.48
CA ILE A 162 4.41 -18.64 20.41
C ILE A 162 5.71 -19.00 19.68
N ASP A 163 5.78 -20.16 19.03
CA ASP A 163 6.90 -20.59 18.18
C ASP A 163 7.24 -19.54 17.10
N TRP A 164 6.23 -18.86 16.53
CA TRP A 164 6.47 -17.78 15.55
C TRP A 164 7.13 -16.53 16.15
N ILE A 165 6.85 -16.22 17.42
CA ILE A 165 7.25 -14.95 18.07
C ILE A 165 8.52 -15.10 18.90
N ASP A 166 8.75 -16.27 19.50
CA ASP A 166 9.93 -16.53 20.30
C ASP A 166 11.20 -16.70 19.43
N PRO A 167 12.41 -16.63 20.02
CA PRO A 167 13.65 -16.59 19.26
C PRO A 167 14.34 -17.95 19.14
N ASP A 168 13.73 -19.05 19.58
CA ASP A 168 14.34 -20.38 19.50
C ASP A 168 13.85 -21.18 18.27
N ILE A 169 13.92 -22.51 18.30
CA ILE A 169 13.60 -23.40 17.16
C ILE A 169 12.95 -24.72 17.62
N ASN A 170 12.52 -24.80 18.88
CA ASN A 170 12.02 -26.02 19.50
C ASN A 170 10.50 -25.93 19.58
N PRO A 171 9.74 -26.61 18.70
CA PRO A 171 8.31 -26.41 18.63
C PRO A 171 7.61 -26.86 19.92
N TYR A 172 6.59 -26.12 20.34
CA TYR A 172 5.72 -26.53 21.45
C TYR A 172 4.91 -27.78 21.08
N ASN A 173 4.17 -28.36 22.03
CA ASN A 173 3.51 -29.68 21.87
C ASN A 173 2.59 -29.78 20.65
N ALA A 174 1.88 -28.70 20.30
CA ALA A 174 1.13 -28.56 19.06
C ALA A 174 1.64 -27.37 18.22
N GLY A 175 2.90 -26.98 18.42
CA GLY A 175 3.55 -25.88 17.75
C GLY A 175 4.01 -26.20 16.32
N ALA A 176 4.62 -25.21 15.68
CA ALA A 176 5.11 -25.28 14.31
C ALA A 176 6.28 -24.33 14.12
N GLU A 177 7.37 -24.87 13.58
CA GLU A 177 8.67 -24.21 13.40
C GLU A 177 9.11 -24.21 11.93
N ASP A 178 10.36 -23.79 11.67
CA ASP A 178 11.05 -23.82 10.37
C ASP A 178 10.75 -25.09 9.53
N ASP A 179 10.77 -26.27 10.15
CA ASP A 179 10.53 -27.55 9.48
C ASP A 179 9.07 -27.72 9.03
N ALA A 180 8.10 -27.30 9.85
CA ALA A 180 6.69 -27.26 9.50
C ALA A 180 6.42 -26.26 8.36
N TYR A 181 6.80 -24.98 8.52
CA TYR A 181 6.47 -23.93 7.56
C TYR A 181 7.14 -24.11 6.20
N THR A 182 8.34 -24.70 6.16
CA THR A 182 9.05 -24.96 4.89
C THR A 182 8.41 -26.06 4.05
N THR A 183 7.52 -26.90 4.60
CA THR A 183 6.75 -27.91 3.83
C THR A 183 5.52 -27.35 3.10
N LEU A 184 5.08 -26.13 3.46
CA LEU A 184 3.90 -25.52 2.88
C LEU A 184 4.05 -25.26 1.37
N ALA A 185 2.96 -25.45 0.62
CA ALA A 185 2.92 -25.32 -0.84
C ALA A 185 3.42 -23.96 -1.36
N ARG A 186 3.26 -22.91 -0.56
CA ARG A 186 4.02 -21.65 -0.66
C ARG A 186 5.01 -21.65 0.49
N ARG A 187 6.28 -21.94 0.20
CA ARG A 187 7.36 -21.89 1.20
C ARG A 187 7.44 -20.48 1.78
N ILE A 188 7.29 -20.39 3.09
CA ILE A 188 7.48 -19.19 3.89
C ILE A 188 8.51 -19.61 4.94
N ALA A 189 9.60 -18.85 5.07
CA ALA A 189 10.42 -18.95 6.27
C ALA A 189 9.68 -18.21 7.39
N PRO A 190 9.49 -18.80 8.58
CA PRO A 190 9.02 -18.05 9.74
C PRO A 190 9.94 -16.88 9.99
N ARG A 191 9.37 -15.82 10.56
CA ARG A 191 10.10 -14.60 10.86
C ARG A 191 10.19 -14.50 12.37
N MET A 192 11.32 -14.95 12.93
CA MET A 192 11.73 -14.90 14.36
C MET A 192 11.85 -13.46 14.92
N ILE A 193 10.85 -12.62 14.65
CA ILE A 193 10.72 -11.23 15.06
C ILE A 193 9.21 -10.93 15.11
N PHE A 194 8.78 -10.24 16.17
CA PHE A 194 7.44 -9.65 16.36
C PHE A 194 6.61 -9.40 15.10
N LEU A 195 5.30 -9.68 15.19
CA LEU A 195 4.33 -9.52 14.11
C LEU A 195 4.13 -8.03 13.76
N SER A 196 5.01 -7.51 12.89
CA SER A 196 5.08 -6.09 12.51
C SER A 196 3.89 -5.58 11.68
N THR A 197 2.87 -6.41 11.45
CA THR A 197 1.63 -6.06 10.73
C THR A 197 0.39 -6.05 11.62
N SER A 198 0.47 -6.53 12.88
CA SER A 198 -0.64 -6.51 13.84
C SER A 198 -0.54 -5.32 14.80
N ALA A 199 -0.72 -4.10 14.26
CA ALA A 199 -0.89 -2.83 15.01
C ALA A 199 0.17 -2.45 16.06
N SER A 200 1.28 -3.18 16.18
CA SER A 200 2.38 -2.86 17.08
C SER A 200 3.32 -1.84 16.41
N CYS A 201 3.14 -0.56 16.72
CA CYS A 201 4.16 0.44 16.47
C CYS A 201 5.30 0.21 17.48
N GLY A 202 6.29 -0.60 17.10
CA GLY A 202 7.51 -0.77 17.88
C GLY A 202 8.29 0.54 17.95
N PRO A 203 9.12 0.76 18.99
CA PRO A 203 9.95 1.95 19.06
C PRO A 203 10.87 2.03 17.83
N SER A 204 10.80 3.15 17.13
CA SER A 204 11.79 3.50 16.11
C SER A 204 13.16 3.58 16.77
N ALA A 205 14.10 2.77 16.30
CA ALA A 205 15.46 2.74 16.83
C ALA A 205 16.28 3.93 16.28
N GLU A 206 16.34 5.01 17.07
CA GLU A 206 17.44 5.98 17.13
C GLU A 206 17.75 6.30 18.60
#